data_AF-A0AAV3Z9Z4-F1
#
_entry.id   AF-A0AAV3Z9Z4-F1
#
_cell.length_a   1.000
_cell.length_b   1.000
_cell.length_c   1.000
_cell.angle_alpha   90.00
_cell.angle_beta   90.00
_cell.angle_gamma   90.00
#
_symmetry.space_group_name_H-M   'P 1'
#
loop_
_entity.id
_entity.type
_entity.pdbx_description
1 polymer ?
#
loop_
_entity_poly.entity_id
_entity_poly.type
_entity_poly.pdbx_seq_one_letter_code
_entity_poly.pdbx_strand_id
1 'polypeptide(L)'
;MGFTISQILFVLAMEVILRAAEKVASPADLGGGCCTPPLKAFMDDTTILCSKENETRRMLVRIDALMNLSRKRFKPKNSQNLSIIKGNLNEDVCFKVPVKKYQ
;
A
#
# COMPACT_ATOMS: atom_id res chain seq x y z
N MET A 1 4.83 -18.25 -17.73
CA MET A 1 3.73 -19.16 -17.36
C MET A 1 2.42 -18.41 -17.56
N GLY A 2 1.82 -18.52 -18.74
CA GLY A 2 0.69 -17.68 -19.17
C GLY A 2 -0.59 -18.50 -19.24
N PHE A 3 -1.40 -18.44 -18.18
CA PHE A 3 -2.77 -18.90 -18.22
C PHE A 3 -3.65 -17.74 -17.76
N THR A 4 -4.59 -17.30 -18.60
CA THR A 4 -5.41 -16.09 -18.35
C THR A 4 -6.19 -16.15 -17.04
N ILE A 5 -6.58 -17.35 -16.61
CA ILE A 5 -7.29 -17.54 -15.33
C ILE A 5 -6.40 -17.21 -14.13
N SER A 6 -5.10 -17.50 -14.19
CA SER A 6 -4.20 -17.25 -13.05
C SER A 6 -4.01 -15.76 -12.77
N GLN A 7 -4.01 -14.93 -13.82
CA GLN A 7 -3.92 -13.48 -13.70
C GLN A 7 -5.17 -12.90 -13.05
N ILE A 8 -6.35 -13.33 -13.50
CA ILE A 8 -7.63 -12.88 -12.94
C ILE A 8 -7.76 -13.29 -11.47
N LEU A 9 -7.42 -14.54 -11.15
CA LEU A 9 -7.49 -15.04 -9.78
C LEU A 9 -6.53 -14.30 -8.85
N PHE A 10 -5.35 -13.94 -9.36
CA PHE A 10 -4.37 -13.15 -8.60
C PHE A 10 -4.86 -11.72 -8.33
N VAL A 11 -5.40 -11.03 -9.34
CA VAL A 11 -5.96 -9.68 -9.18
C VAL A 11 -7.13 -9.70 -8.19
N LEU A 12 -7.99 -10.73 -8.26
CA LEU A 12 -9.11 -10.87 -7.33
C LEU A 12 -8.64 -11.10 -5.89
N ALA A 13 -7.60 -11.93 -5.68
CA ALA A 13 -7.02 -12.14 -4.36
C ALA A 13 -6.39 -10.85 -3.80
N MET A 14 -5.68 -10.09 -4.63
CA MET A 14 -5.13 -8.79 -4.24
C MET A 14 -6.24 -7.81 -3.87
N GLU A 15 -7.29 -7.68 -4.68
CA GLU A 15 -8.44 -6.80 -4.42
C GLU A 15 -9.09 -7.08 -3.05
N VAL A 16 -9.26 -8.36 -2.67
CA VAL A 16 -9.79 -8.73 -1.35
C VAL A 16 -8.88 -8.25 -0.21
N ILE A 17 -7.56 -8.40 -0.36
CA ILE A 17 -6.57 -7.94 0.62
C ILE A 17 -6.61 -6.41 0.75
N LEU A 18 -6.68 -5.71 -0.39
CA LEU A 18 -6.68 -4.25 -0.45
C LEU A 18 -7.94 -3.68 0.20
N ARG A 19 -9.12 -4.22 -0.10
CA ARG A 19 -10.38 -3.82 0.57
C ARG A 19 -10.37 -4.05 2.08
N ALA A 20 -9.69 -5.09 2.55
CA ALA A 20 -9.52 -5.33 3.98
C ALA A 20 -8.57 -4.30 4.64
N ALA A 21 -7.63 -3.74 3.88
CA ALA A 21 -6.73 -2.70 4.33
C ALA A 21 -7.35 -1.29 4.27
N GLU A 22 -8.17 -1.00 3.25
CA GLU A 22 -8.85 0.30 3.09
C GLU A 22 -9.64 0.75 4.32
N LYS A 23 -10.16 -0.18 5.12
CA LYS A 23 -10.85 0.12 6.39
C LYS A 23 -10.02 0.88 7.42
N VAL A 24 -8.70 0.98 7.24
CA VAL A 24 -7.76 1.61 8.19
C VAL A 24 -7.40 3.05 7.81
N ALA A 25 -7.58 3.44 6.55
CA ALA A 25 -7.19 4.76 6.06
C ALA A 25 -8.41 5.53 5.54
N SER A 26 -8.48 6.82 5.86
CA SER A 26 -9.43 7.71 5.20
C SER A 26 -8.99 7.97 3.76
N PRO A 27 -9.94 8.28 2.86
CA PRO A 27 -9.62 8.75 1.51
C PRO A 27 -8.60 9.89 1.56
N ALA A 28 -7.62 9.86 0.66
CA ALA A 28 -6.62 10.92 0.57
C ALA A 28 -7.24 12.14 -0.09
N ASP A 29 -7.30 13.25 0.65
CA ASP A 29 -7.77 14.53 0.14
C ASP A 29 -6.68 15.18 -0.72
N LEU A 30 -7.00 15.40 -1.99
CA LEU A 30 -6.14 16.09 -2.96
C LEU A 30 -6.38 17.61 -2.99
N GLY A 31 -7.31 18.11 -2.17
CA GLY A 31 -7.79 19.48 -2.20
C GLY A 31 -8.85 19.70 -3.29
N GLY A 32 -9.56 20.83 -3.20
CA GLY A 32 -10.58 21.22 -4.19
C GLY A 32 -11.82 20.32 -4.23
N GLY A 33 -12.07 19.55 -3.17
CA GLY A 33 -13.20 18.60 -3.09
C GLY A 33 -12.94 17.26 -3.78
N CYS A 34 -11.70 17.00 -4.23
CA CYS A 34 -11.33 15.75 -4.87
C CYS A 34 -10.65 14.80 -3.87
N CYS A 35 -11.27 13.64 -3.63
CA CYS A 35 -10.69 12.58 -2.80
C CYS A 35 -10.28 11.42 -3.69
N THR A 36 -9.10 10.85 -3.44
CA THR A 36 -8.68 9.59 -4.05
C THR A 36 -8.78 8.45 -3.06
N PRO A 37 -9.10 7.23 -3.52
CA PRO A 37 -9.02 6.06 -2.67
C PRO A 37 -7.58 5.95 -2.12
N PRO A 38 -7.42 5.63 -0.83
CA PRO A 38 -6.12 5.65 -0.17
C PRO A 38 -5.19 4.53 -0.67
N LEU A 39 -5.72 3.62 -1.49
CA LEU A 39 -5.05 2.43 -1.96
C LEU A 39 -5.40 2.22 -3.44
N LYS A 40 -4.39 1.95 -4.26
CA LYS A 40 -4.56 1.60 -5.66
C LYS A 40 -3.57 0.52 -6.00
N ALA A 41 -4.00 -0.53 -6.68
CA ALA A 41 -3.11 -1.59 -7.11
C ALA A 41 -3.29 -1.92 -8.57
N PHE A 42 -2.20 -2.39 -9.17
CA PHE A 42 -2.17 -2.96 -10.50
C PHE A 42 -1.32 -4.22 -10.44
N MET A 43 -1.97 -5.38 -10.56
CA MET A 43 -1.31 -6.68 -10.37
C MET A 43 -0.63 -6.79 -9.00
N ASP A 44 0.70 -6.97 -8.96
CA ASP A 44 1.49 -7.08 -7.73
C ASP A 44 1.99 -5.73 -7.21
N ASP A 45 1.89 -4.67 -8.01
CA ASP A 45 2.25 -3.32 -7.61
C ASP A 45 1.08 -2.67 -6.86
N THR A 46 1.37 -2.09 -5.70
CA THR A 46 0.39 -1.40 -4.86
C THR A 46 0.94 -0.04 -4.44
N THR A 47 0.15 0.99 -4.67
CA THR A 47 0.41 2.38 -4.30
C THR A 47 -0.53 2.78 -3.16
N ILE A 48 0.04 3.31 -2.09
CA ILE A 48 -0.71 3.84 -0.95
C ILE A 48 -0.58 5.37 -0.99
N LEU A 49 -1.71 6.07 -0.93
CA LEU A 49 -1.75 7.51 -0.82
C LEU A 49 -2.50 7.87 0.47
N CYS A 50 -1.87 8.64 1.35
CA CYS A 50 -2.44 9.02 2.63
C CYS A 50 -2.07 10.46 2.93
N SER A 51 -3.00 11.25 3.47
CA SER A 51 -2.76 12.66 3.81
C SER A 51 -1.97 12.83 5.10
N LYS A 52 -1.97 11.83 6.00
CA LYS A 52 -1.29 11.90 7.31
C LYS A 52 -0.25 10.80 7.48
N GLU A 53 0.91 11.16 8.01
CA GLU A 53 1.99 10.21 8.32
C GLU A 53 1.55 9.04 9.22
N ASN A 54 0.78 9.35 10.27
CA ASN A 54 0.28 8.35 11.22
C ASN A 54 -0.72 7.36 10.59
N GLU A 55 -1.42 7.77 9.54
CA GLU A 55 -2.33 6.89 8.78
C GLU A 55 -1.51 5.99 7.85
N THR A 56 -0.51 6.54 7.15
CA THR A 56 0.43 5.77 6.31
C THR A 56 1.13 4.67 7.10
N ARG A 57 1.66 4.99 8.30
CA ARG A 57 2.33 3.98 9.17
C ARG A 57 1.39 2.87 9.59
N ARG A 58 0.16 3.19 10.02
CA ARG A 58 -0.86 2.20 10.40
C ARG A 58 -1.27 1.33 9.22
N MET A 59 -1.43 1.95 8.04
CA MET A 59 -1.77 1.27 6.81
C MET A 59 -0.68 0.27 6.39
N LEU A 60 0.60 0.68 6.43
CA LEU A 60 1.73 -0.19 6.12
C LEU A 60 1.81 -1.41 7.04
N VAL A 61 1.63 -1.22 8.35
CA VAL A 61 1.62 -2.34 9.31
C VAL A 61 0.45 -3.28 9.05
N ARG A 62 -0.74 -2.74 8.72
CA ARG A 62 -1.92 -3.56 8.43
C ARG A 62 -1.75 -4.38 7.15
N ILE A 63 -1.27 -3.74 6.09
CA ILE A 63 -1.03 -4.37 4.80
C ILE A 63 0.04 -5.46 4.92
N ASP A 64 1.13 -5.22 5.65
CA ASP A 64 2.14 -6.25 5.93
C ASP A 64 1.55 -7.45 6.68
N ALA A 65 0.67 -7.20 7.67
CA ALA A 65 -0.01 -8.28 8.38
C ALA A 65 -0.92 -9.10 7.45
N LEU A 66 -1.70 -8.46 6.59
CA LEU A 66 -2.59 -9.13 5.64
C LEU A 66 -1.82 -9.92 4.58
N MET A 67 -0.70 -9.39 4.09
CA MET A 67 0.16 -10.10 3.14
C MET A 67 0.86 -11.30 3.78
N ASN A 68 1.30 -11.17 5.03
CA ASN A 68 1.84 -12.31 5.77
C ASN A 68 0.79 -13.42 5.95
N LEU A 69 -0.47 -13.07 6.19
CA LEU A 69 -1.58 -14.05 6.25
C LEU A 69 -1.81 -14.73 4.90
N SER A 70 -1.68 -14.00 3.78
CA SER A 70 -1.80 -14.57 2.42
C SER A 70 -0.54 -15.28 1.91
N ARG A 71 0.48 -15.45 2.77
CA ARG A 71 1.81 -16.02 2.43
C ARG A 71 2.52 -15.25 1.31
N LYS A 72 2.18 -13.99 1.09
CA LYS A 72 2.87 -13.07 0.18
C LYS A 72 3.75 -12.11 0.98
N ARG A 73 4.77 -11.55 0.33
CA ARG A 73 5.68 -10.59 0.96
C ARG A 73 6.03 -9.49 -0.02
N PHE A 74 6.04 -8.25 0.46
CA PHE A 74 6.62 -7.16 -0.30
C PHE A 74 8.14 -7.25 -0.25
N LYS A 75 8.78 -6.90 -1.37
CA LYS A 75 10.23 -6.76 -1.43
C LYS A 75 10.58 -5.36 -0.95
N PRO A 76 11.20 -5.19 0.23
CA PRO A 76 11.49 -3.85 0.77
C PRO A 76 12.44 -3.06 -0.13
N LYS A 77 13.36 -3.74 -0.84
CA LYS A 77 14.28 -3.11 -1.80
C LYS A 77 13.58 -2.47 -3.00
N ASN A 78 12.38 -2.96 -3.34
CA ASN A 78 11.61 -2.47 -4.49
C ASN A 78 10.48 -1.52 -4.05
N SER A 79 10.24 -1.40 -2.73
CA SER A 79 9.23 -0.50 -2.19
C SER A 79 9.84 0.88 -2.01
N GLN A 80 9.30 1.85 -2.76
CA GLN A 80 9.70 3.25 -2.65
C GLN A 80 8.68 3.99 -1.79
N ASN A 81 9.15 5.04 -1.11
CA ASN A 81 8.31 5.97 -0.40
C ASN A 81 8.58 7.38 -0.91
N LEU A 82 7.55 8.21 -0.82
CA LEU A 82 7.62 9.61 -1.20
C LEU A 82 6.74 10.38 -0.22
N SER A 83 7.29 11.41 0.40
CA SER A 83 6.53 12.29 1.29
C SER A 83 6.61 13.72 0.77
N ILE A 84 5.46 14.35 0.53
CA ILE A 84 5.38 15.69 -0.05
C ILE A 84 4.61 16.56 0.94
N ILE A 85 5.20 17.68 1.34
CA ILE A 85 4.56 18.66 2.22
C ILE A 85 4.58 20.01 1.52
N LYS A 86 3.40 20.57 1.26
CA LYS A 86 3.22 21.88 0.61
C LYS A 86 3.99 22.01 -0.72
N GLY A 87 4.03 20.94 -1.51
CA GLY A 87 4.71 20.91 -2.81
C GLY A 87 6.22 20.66 -2.77
N ASN A 88 6.81 20.54 -1.59
CA ASN A 88 8.22 20.18 -1.43
C ASN A 88 8.38 18.72 -1.01
N LEU A 89 9.41 18.07 -1.55
CA LEU A 89 9.84 16.75 -1.10
C LEU A 89 10.34 16.88 0.35
N ASN A 90 9.78 16.06 1.24
CA ASN A 90 10.28 15.95 2.59
C ASN A 90 11.00 14.60 2.75
N GLU A 91 12.32 14.66 2.91
CA GLU A 91 13.18 13.48 3.06
C GLU A 91 13.26 13.00 4.52
N ASP A 92 12.86 13.84 5.48
CA ASP A 92 12.92 13.52 6.91
C ASP A 92 11.90 12.43 7.30
N VAL A 93 10.79 12.36 6.55
CA VAL A 93 9.73 11.37 6.77
C VAL A 93 9.94 10.18 5.84
N CYS A 94 10.63 9.16 6.34
CA CYS A 94 10.86 7.92 5.61
C CYS A 94 9.91 6.79 6.05
N PHE A 95 9.10 6.30 5.11
CA PHE A 95 8.25 5.13 5.34
C PHE A 95 8.92 3.86 4.83
N LYS A 96 9.16 2.89 5.70
CA LYS A 96 9.74 1.59 5.32
C LYS A 96 8.74 0.47 5.58
N VAL A 97 8.61 -0.43 4.61
CA VAL A 97 7.91 -1.70 4.84
C VAL A 97 8.70 -2.47 5.90
N PRO A 98 8.07 -2.95 6.97
CA PRO A 98 8.75 -3.66 8.03
C PRO A 98 9.43 -4.93 7.48
N VAL A 99 10.75 -5.00 7.58
CA VAL A 99 11.51 -6.19 7.20
C VAL A 99 11.43 -7.18 8.35
N LYS A 100 10.47 -8.10 8.29
CA LYS A 100 10.49 -9.28 9.17
C LYS A 100 11.62 -10.22 8.73
N LYS A 101 12.80 -10.09 9.35
CA LYS A 101 13.80 -11.15 9.42
C LYS A 101 13.25 -12.23 10.34
N TYR A 102 13.05 -13.45 9.84
CA TYR A 102 12.92 -14.61 10.71
C TYR A 102 14.00 -15.62 10.35
N GLN A 103 14.68 -16.07 11.40
CA GLN A 103 15.37 -17.35 11.52
C GLN A 103 14.44 -18.50 11.11
#